data_AF-A0A441XBH8-F1
#
_entry.id   AF-A0A441XBH8-F1
#
_cell.length_a   1.000
_cell.length_b   1.000
_cell.length_c   1.000
_cell.angle_alpha   90.00
_cell.angle_beta   90.00
_cell.angle_gamma   90.00
#
_symmetry.space_group_name_H-M   'P 1'
#
loop_
_entity.id
_entity.type
_entity.pdbx_description
1 polymer ?
#
loop_
_entity_poly.entity_id
_entity_poly.type
_entity_poly.pdbx_seq_one_letter_code
_entity_poly.pdbx_strand_id
1 'polypeptide(L)'
;LKPAWPGAGFDLSGAALPGHEKPSRGNRLSGIVVIKIHHLRPGAEADFASRFEADAIPVLAALGARPLAAFVTEHAANSFPRLPVRSGENVFISVAAFGSADAHARHEAALSGSPQWQAFEREAQSCLAGSTETLRLSPTSRSLFGR
;
A
#
# COMPACT_ATOMS: atom_id res chain seq x y z
N LEU A 1 -11.10 5.75 -5.83
CA LEU A 1 -10.18 5.65 -4.68
C LEU A 1 -9.64 7.04 -4.46
N LYS A 2 -9.65 7.51 -3.22
CA LYS A 2 -9.07 8.79 -2.84
C LYS A 2 -7.93 8.56 -1.85
N PRO A 3 -6.96 9.48 -1.70
CA PRO A 3 -5.98 9.42 -0.63
C PRO A 3 -6.69 9.20 0.72
N ALA A 4 -6.16 8.30 1.54
CA ALA A 4 -6.78 7.97 2.83
C ALA A 4 -6.77 9.17 3.80
N TRP A 5 -5.79 10.06 3.68
CA TRP A 5 -5.65 11.34 4.37
C TRP A 5 -4.86 12.33 3.48
N PRO A 6 -4.80 13.63 3.81
CA PRO A 6 -4.00 14.59 3.07
C PRO A 6 -2.52 14.18 3.02
N GLY A 7 -1.96 14.06 1.81
CA GLY A 7 -0.57 13.61 1.61
C GLY A 7 -0.37 12.09 1.57
N ALA A 8 -1.43 11.29 1.74
CA ALA A 8 -1.36 9.82 1.60
C ALA A 8 -1.17 9.34 0.15
N GLY A 9 -1.28 10.23 -0.85
CA GLY A 9 -1.05 9.87 -2.24
C GLY A 9 0.42 9.61 -2.53
N PHE A 10 0.72 9.08 -3.73
CA PHE A 10 2.10 8.96 -4.17
C PHE A 10 2.77 10.33 -4.26
N ASP A 11 3.84 10.52 -3.50
CA ASP A 11 4.71 11.66 -3.69
C ASP A 11 5.61 11.42 -4.91
N LEU A 12 5.32 12.14 -6.00
CA LEU A 12 6.09 12.10 -7.23
C LEU A 12 7.00 13.33 -7.38
N SER A 13 7.06 14.18 -6.35
CA SER A 13 7.88 15.39 -6.34
C SER A 13 9.35 15.00 -6.47
N GLY A 14 10.00 15.38 -7.57
CA GLY A 14 11.40 15.04 -7.86
C GLY A 14 11.61 13.70 -8.58
N ALA A 15 10.54 12.97 -8.93
CA ALA A 15 10.66 11.76 -9.72
C ALA A 15 10.71 12.09 -11.23
N ALA A 16 11.87 11.90 -11.86
CA ALA A 16 12.00 11.97 -13.31
C ALA A 16 11.79 10.57 -13.93
N LEU A 17 10.95 10.49 -14.96
CA LEU A 17 10.83 9.27 -15.76
C LEU A 17 12.21 8.92 -16.33
N PRO A 18 12.69 7.67 -16.18
CA PRO A 18 13.92 7.27 -16.84
C PRO A 18 13.76 7.48 -18.36
N GLY A 19 14.75 8.12 -18.96
CA GLY A 19 14.80 8.38 -20.40
C GLY A 19 14.80 7.08 -21.21
N HIS A 20 14.75 7.21 -22.53
CA HIS A 20 14.67 6.09 -23.49
C HIS A 20 15.99 5.29 -23.59
N GLU A 21 16.66 4.99 -22.48
CA GLU A 21 17.86 4.15 -22.47
C GLU A 21 17.46 2.67 -22.40
N LYS A 22 18.11 1.86 -23.25
CA LYS A 22 17.95 0.41 -23.23
C LYS A 22 18.37 -0.09 -21.85
N PRO A 23 17.56 -0.93 -21.18
CA PRO A 23 17.93 -1.47 -19.88
C PRO A 23 19.25 -2.23 -20.03
N SER A 24 20.29 -1.72 -19.38
CA SER A 24 21.56 -2.43 -19.24
C SER A 24 21.28 -3.79 -18.61
N ARG A 25 21.81 -4.85 -19.21
CA ARG A 25 21.54 -6.28 -18.86
C ARG A 25 21.84 -6.64 -17.39
N GLY A 26 22.42 -5.71 -16.61
CA GLY A 26 22.74 -5.84 -15.19
C GLY A 26 21.84 -5.06 -14.21
N ASN A 27 20.89 -4.23 -14.66
CA ASN A 27 20.00 -3.50 -13.75
C ASN A 27 18.73 -4.31 -13.47
N ARG A 28 18.87 -5.41 -12.72
CA ARG A 28 17.70 -6.05 -12.11
C ARG A 28 17.11 -5.02 -11.16
N LEU A 29 15.91 -4.52 -11.47
CA LEU A 29 15.07 -3.81 -10.51
C LEU A 29 14.80 -4.82 -9.39
N SER A 30 15.65 -4.84 -8.38
CA SER A 30 15.58 -5.83 -7.30
C SER A 30 14.43 -5.49 -6.36
N GLY A 31 13.99 -4.24 -6.35
CA GLY A 31 12.89 -3.78 -5.54
C GLY A 31 11.55 -4.42 -5.92
N ILE A 32 10.66 -4.55 -4.94
CA ILE A 32 9.26 -4.91 -5.15
C ILE A 32 8.35 -3.86 -4.56
N VAL A 33 7.16 -3.74 -5.14
CA VAL A 33 6.05 -2.96 -4.56
C VAL A 33 5.03 -3.95 -4.04
N VAL A 34 4.63 -3.78 -2.79
CA VAL A 34 3.61 -4.58 -2.13
C VAL A 34 2.37 -3.73 -1.91
N ILE A 35 1.23 -4.27 -2.31
CA ILE A 35 -0.07 -3.65 -2.12
C ILE A 35 -0.87 -4.57 -1.19
N LYS A 36 -1.27 -4.05 -0.03
CA LYS A 36 -2.23 -4.73 0.85
C LYS A 36 -3.60 -4.09 0.69
N ILE A 37 -4.61 -4.92 0.45
CA ILE A 37 -6.00 -4.51 0.28
C ILE A 37 -6.78 -5.03 1.48
N HIS A 38 -7.21 -4.11 2.32
CA HIS A 38 -7.99 -4.37 3.52
C HIS A 38 -9.47 -4.11 3.21
N HIS A 39 -10.27 -5.17 3.19
CA HIS A 39 -11.73 -5.04 3.03
C HIS A 39 -12.33 -4.55 4.35
N LEU A 40 -12.97 -3.39 4.32
CA LEU A 40 -13.51 -2.70 5.48
C LEU A 40 -15.02 -2.84 5.58
N ARG A 41 -15.53 -2.88 6.81
CA ARG A 41 -16.96 -2.73 7.07
C ARG A 41 -17.38 -1.30 6.71
N PRO A 42 -18.59 -1.09 6.16
CA PRO A 42 -19.11 0.25 5.91
C PRO A 42 -19.05 1.12 7.16
N GLY A 43 -18.51 2.33 7.06
CA GLY A 43 -18.37 3.29 8.16
C GLY A 43 -17.09 3.15 8.98
N ALA A 44 -16.27 2.12 8.75
CA ALA A 44 -15.00 1.92 9.47
C ALA A 44 -13.79 2.61 8.81
N GLU A 45 -13.99 3.29 7.68
CA GLU A 45 -12.94 3.80 6.80
C GLU A 45 -12.09 4.87 7.47
N ALA A 46 -12.74 5.85 8.10
CA ALA A 46 -12.06 6.98 8.73
C ALA A 46 -11.24 6.53 9.95
N ASP A 47 -11.83 5.69 10.81
CA ASP A 47 -11.18 5.16 12.00
C ASP A 47 -9.98 4.28 11.63
N PHE A 48 -10.16 3.38 10.65
CA PHE A 48 -9.07 2.54 10.17
C PHE A 48 -7.94 3.38 9.56
N ALA A 49 -8.27 4.36 8.71
CA ALA A 49 -7.27 5.22 8.08
C ALA A 49 -6.47 6.02 9.13
N SER A 50 -7.15 6.62 10.10
CA SER A 50 -6.49 7.41 11.15
C SER A 50 -5.55 6.56 12.01
N ARG A 51 -5.95 5.34 12.40
CA ARG A 51 -5.09 4.43 13.16
C ARG A 51 -3.95 3.88 12.32
N PHE A 52 -4.21 3.58 11.04
CA PHE A 52 -3.15 3.12 10.15
C PHE A 52 -2.07 4.19 9.98
N GLU A 53 -2.46 5.45 9.81
CA GLU A 53 -1.52 6.57 9.75
C GLU A 53 -0.72 6.72 11.05
N ALA A 54 -1.40 6.75 12.21
CA ALA A 54 -0.79 7.03 13.49
C ALA A 54 0.07 5.87 14.03
N ASP A 55 -0.41 4.63 13.89
CA ASP A 55 0.12 3.47 14.60
C ASP A 55 0.83 2.49 13.67
N ALA A 56 0.27 2.23 12.48
CA ALA A 56 0.83 1.24 11.55
C ALA A 56 2.04 1.78 10.78
N ILE A 57 1.96 2.98 10.19
CA ILE A 57 3.04 3.53 9.37
C ILE A 57 4.39 3.60 10.11
N PRO A 58 4.47 4.11 11.36
CA PRO A 58 5.73 4.16 12.08
C PRO A 58 6.36 2.78 12.28
N VAL A 59 5.55 1.77 12.62
CA VAL A 59 6.02 0.39 12.81
C VAL A 59 6.51 -0.21 11.50
N LEU A 60 5.76 -0.02 10.40
CA LEU A 60 6.14 -0.48 9.08
C LEU A 60 7.47 0.13 8.64
N ALA A 61 7.63 1.45 8.80
CA ALA A 61 8.86 2.17 8.45
C ALA A 61 10.06 1.73 9.30
N ALA A 62 9.87 1.58 10.62
CA ALA A 62 10.91 1.13 11.54
C ALA A 62 11.42 -0.28 11.21
N LEU A 63 10.56 -1.13 10.66
CA LEU A 63 10.89 -2.49 10.23
C LEU A 63 11.35 -2.57 8.76
N GLY A 64 11.70 -1.43 8.14
CA GLY A 64 12.35 -1.37 6.85
C GLY A 64 11.41 -1.38 5.63
N ALA A 65 10.10 -1.26 5.81
CA ALA A 65 9.21 -0.91 4.70
C ALA A 65 9.42 0.55 4.31
N ARG A 66 9.20 0.88 3.04
CA ARG A 66 9.09 2.26 2.56
C ARG A 66 7.63 2.52 2.16
N PRO A 67 6.79 3.06 3.06
CA PRO A 67 5.41 3.42 2.72
C PRO A 67 5.41 4.41 1.56
N LEU A 68 4.63 4.13 0.52
CA LEU A 68 4.54 4.94 -0.69
C LEU A 68 3.23 5.71 -0.80
N ALA A 69 2.12 5.06 -0.42
CA ALA A 69 0.80 5.66 -0.47
C ALA A 69 -0.21 4.84 0.34
N ALA A 70 -1.31 5.49 0.72
CA ALA A 70 -2.50 4.86 1.26
C ALA A 70 -3.76 5.47 0.63
N PHE A 71 -4.71 4.61 0.27
CA PHE A 71 -5.96 5.00 -0.38
C PHE A 71 -7.15 4.34 0.30
N VAL A 72 -8.31 4.97 0.15
CA VAL A 72 -9.58 4.42 0.61
C VAL A 72 -10.62 4.50 -0.51
N THR A 73 -11.64 3.64 -0.47
CA THR A 73 -12.77 3.73 -1.39
C THR A 73 -13.31 5.15 -1.45
N GLU A 74 -13.57 5.60 -2.67
CA GLU A 74 -14.26 6.85 -2.91
C GLU A 74 -15.67 6.52 -3.38
N HIS A 75 -16.67 6.95 -2.61
CA HIS A 75 -18.08 6.68 -2.89
C HIS A 75 -18.71 7.67 -3.87
N ALA A 76 -17.91 8.44 -4.61
CA ALA A 76 -18.41 9.30 -5.67
C ALA A 76 -19.07 8.47 -6.77
N ALA A 77 -20.19 8.96 -7.30
CA ALA A 77 -20.88 8.31 -8.40
C ALA A 77 -19.95 8.22 -9.62
N ASN A 78 -19.94 7.06 -10.28
CA ASN A 78 -19.16 6.87 -11.50
C ASN A 78 -19.72 7.76 -12.62
N SER A 79 -18.94 8.76 -13.04
CA SER A 79 -19.29 9.67 -14.13
C SER A 79 -19.08 9.07 -15.53
N PHE A 80 -18.59 7.83 -15.63
CA PHE A 80 -18.36 7.11 -16.89
C PHE A 80 -19.15 5.78 -16.93
N PRO A 81 -20.46 5.80 -17.22
CA PRO A 81 -21.36 4.66 -17.03
C PRO A 81 -20.99 3.39 -17.81
N ARG A 82 -20.22 3.52 -18.90
CA ARG A 82 -19.75 2.39 -19.73
C ARG A 82 -18.58 1.63 -19.10
N LEU A 83 -17.92 2.19 -18.09
CA LEU A 83 -16.85 1.55 -17.36
C LEU A 83 -17.42 1.03 -16.04
N PRO A 84 -17.61 -0.29 -15.87
CA PRO A 84 -18.12 -0.82 -14.63
C PRO A 84 -17.14 -0.51 -13.50
N VAL A 85 -17.66 0.10 -12.43
CA VAL A 85 -16.94 0.28 -11.16
C VAL A 85 -17.52 -0.68 -10.13
N ARG A 86 -16.70 -1.08 -9.16
CA ARG A 86 -17.14 -1.91 -8.05
C ARG A 86 -17.83 -1.04 -7.00
N SER A 87 -19.11 -0.74 -7.21
CA SER A 87 -19.87 0.22 -6.39
C SER A 87 -20.25 -0.27 -4.99
N GLY A 88 -19.98 -1.54 -4.66
CA GLY A 88 -20.26 -2.14 -3.35
C GLY A 88 -19.02 -2.51 -2.53
N GLU A 89 -17.81 -2.26 -3.05
CA GLU A 89 -16.58 -2.59 -2.34
C GLU A 89 -16.10 -1.43 -1.48
N ASN A 90 -15.74 -1.73 -0.24
CA ASN A 90 -15.19 -0.77 0.68
C ASN A 90 -13.81 -1.23 1.13
N VAL A 91 -12.77 -0.59 0.62
CA VAL A 91 -11.39 -1.03 0.82
C VAL A 91 -10.50 0.11 1.29
N PHE A 92 -9.55 -0.24 2.13
CA PHE A 92 -8.34 0.54 2.37
C PHE A 92 -7.16 -0.17 1.71
N ILE A 93 -6.32 0.59 1.02
CA ILE A 93 -5.17 0.08 0.28
C ILE A 93 -3.93 0.74 0.85
N SER A 94 -2.97 -0.07 1.30
CA SER A 94 -1.62 0.41 1.61
C SER A 94 -0.63 -0.07 0.56
N VAL A 95 0.30 0.81 0.18
CA VAL A 95 1.34 0.53 -0.80
C VAL A 95 2.69 0.79 -0.16
N ALA A 96 3.59 -0.19 -0.22
CA ALA A 96 4.95 -0.06 0.30
C ALA A 96 5.98 -0.66 -0.66
N ALA A 97 7.17 -0.07 -0.70
CA ALA A 97 8.30 -0.58 -1.44
C ALA A 97 9.30 -1.31 -0.52
N PHE A 98 9.91 -2.36 -1.07
CA PHE A 98 10.98 -3.11 -0.43
C PHE A 98 12.15 -3.25 -1.40
N GLY A 99 13.37 -3.32 -0.89
CA GLY A 99 14.57 -3.48 -1.72
C GLY A 99 14.69 -4.84 -2.42
N SER A 100 13.95 -5.85 -1.92
CA SER A 100 13.81 -7.17 -2.54
C SER A 100 12.65 -7.96 -1.96
N ALA A 101 12.31 -9.09 -2.61
CA ALA A 101 11.38 -10.06 -2.05
C ALA A 101 11.85 -10.63 -0.69
N ASP A 102 13.15 -10.85 -0.52
CA ASP A 102 13.72 -11.31 0.76
C ASP A 102 13.64 -10.23 1.84
N ALA A 103 13.80 -8.95 1.47
CA ALA A 103 13.61 -7.84 2.40
C ALA A 103 12.16 -7.78 2.88
N HIS A 104 11.19 -7.98 1.98
CA HIS A 104 9.79 -8.10 2.35
C HIS A 104 9.51 -9.33 3.23
N ALA A 105 10.08 -10.49 2.93
CA ALA A 105 9.90 -11.68 3.76
C ALA A 105 10.44 -11.49 5.20
N ARG A 106 11.63 -10.88 5.33
CA ARG A 106 12.19 -10.51 6.65
C ARG A 106 11.32 -9.49 7.37
N HIS A 107 10.76 -8.53 6.65
CA HIS A 107 9.84 -7.55 7.20
C HIS A 107 8.56 -8.20 7.75
N GLU A 108 7.91 -9.09 6.98
CA GLU A 108 6.71 -9.82 7.45
C GLU A 108 7.00 -10.70 8.67
N ALA A 109 8.17 -11.35 8.72
CA ALA A 109 8.60 -12.11 9.89
C ALA A 109 8.79 -11.21 11.13
N ALA A 110 9.40 -10.03 10.95
CA ALA A 110 9.60 -9.08 12.04
C ALA A 110 8.27 -8.46 12.51
N LEU A 111 7.35 -8.14 11.58
CA LEU A 111 6.01 -7.67 11.91
C LEU A 111 5.23 -8.68 12.74
N SER A 112 5.28 -9.96 12.37
CA SER A 112 4.60 -11.03 13.10
C SER A 112 5.05 -11.12 14.57
N GLY A 113 6.31 -10.76 14.84
CA GLY A 113 6.88 -10.71 16.19
C GLY A 113 6.71 -9.38 16.93
N SER A 114 6.16 -8.34 16.29
CA SER A 114 6.04 -6.99 16.86
C SER A 114 4.80 -6.86 17.75
N PRO A 115 4.95 -6.57 19.06
CA PRO A 115 3.80 -6.37 19.94
C PRO A 115 2.91 -5.18 19.52
N GLN A 116 3.53 -4.12 18.99
CA GLN A 116 2.83 -2.95 18.48
C GLN A 116 1.98 -3.31 17.25
N TRP A 117 2.53 -4.12 16.34
CA TRP A 117 1.78 -4.59 15.17
C TRP A 117 0.61 -5.49 15.58
N GLN A 118 0.83 -6.42 16.50
CA GLN A 118 -0.23 -7.29 17.01
C GLN A 118 -1.35 -6.51 17.73
N ALA A 119 -1.01 -5.43 18.44
CA ALA A 119 -2.00 -4.55 19.03
C ALA A 119 -2.85 -3.85 17.96
N PHE A 120 -2.19 -3.27 16.94
CA PHE A 120 -2.87 -2.68 15.80
C PHE A 120 -3.80 -3.68 15.11
N GLU A 121 -3.33 -4.90 14.79
CA GLU A 121 -4.14 -5.92 14.12
C GLU A 121 -5.38 -6.32 14.93
N ARG A 122 -5.27 -6.46 16.25
CA ARG A 122 -6.41 -6.78 17.12
C ARG A 122 -7.47 -5.69 17.09
N GLU A 123 -7.07 -4.43 17.12
CA GLU A 123 -8.00 -3.30 17.07
C GLU A 123 -8.63 -3.18 15.67
N ALA A 124 -7.80 -3.29 14.64
CA ALA A 124 -8.20 -3.26 13.24
C ALA A 124 -9.20 -4.37 12.88
N GLN A 125 -9.15 -5.52 13.54
CA GLN A 125 -10.04 -6.66 13.28
C GLN A 125 -11.53 -6.30 13.34
N SER A 126 -11.92 -5.36 14.20
CA SER A 126 -13.30 -4.88 14.30
C SER A 126 -13.77 -4.11 13.05
N CYS A 127 -12.83 -3.47 12.36
CA CYS A 127 -13.06 -2.70 11.14
C CYS A 127 -13.08 -3.56 9.88
N LEU A 128 -12.47 -4.76 9.92
CA LEU A 128 -12.36 -5.63 8.75
C LEU A 128 -13.67 -6.38 8.44
N ALA A 129 -14.02 -6.44 7.15
CA ALA A 129 -15.12 -7.23 6.60
C ALA A 129 -14.66 -8.60 6.07
N GLY A 130 -13.35 -8.82 5.94
CA GLY A 130 -12.77 -10.05 5.41
C GLY A 130 -11.25 -10.10 5.59
N SER A 131 -10.61 -11.08 4.96
CA SER A 131 -9.15 -11.19 4.97
C SER A 131 -8.49 -10.09 4.14
N THR A 132 -7.30 -9.68 4.55
CA THR A 132 -6.47 -8.74 3.78
C THR A 132 -5.84 -9.48 2.60
N GLU A 133 -6.00 -8.96 1.39
CA GLU A 133 -5.30 -9.47 0.20
C GLU A 133 -3.93 -8.81 0.07
N THR A 134 -2.93 -9.56 -0.39
CA THR A 134 -1.57 -9.04 -0.60
C THR A 134 -1.12 -9.31 -2.03
N LEU A 135 -0.83 -8.25 -2.78
CA LEU A 135 -0.26 -8.30 -4.12
C LEU A 135 1.21 -7.90 -4.05
N ARG A 136 2.07 -8.65 -4.74
CA ARG A 136 3.51 -8.35 -4.86
C ARG A 136 3.83 -8.10 -6.33
N LEU A 137 4.32 -6.92 -6.63
CA LEU A 137 4.58 -6.45 -7.98
C LEU A 137 6.08 -6.25 -8.19
N SER A 138 6.58 -6.76 -9.31
CA SER A 138 7.92 -6.43 -9.81
C SER A 138 7.81 -5.18 -10.68
N PRO A 139 8.49 -4.07 -10.32
CA PRO A 139 8.51 -2.87 -11.14
C PRO A 139 9.06 -3.15 -12.55
N THR A 140 8.48 -2.51 -13.56
CA THR A 140 8.99 -2.57 -14.94
C THR A 140 10.03 -1.48 -15.17
N SER A 141 10.78 -1.53 -16.28
CA SER A 141 11.89 -0.60 -16.60
C SER A 141 11.53 0.89 -16.58
N ARG A 142 10.24 1.23 -16.73
CA ARG A 142 9.76 2.62 -16.70
C ARG A 142 9.12 3.02 -15.37
N SER A 143 9.06 2.11 -14.39
CA SER A 143 8.54 2.40 -13.07
C SER A 143 9.48 3.34 -12.32
N LEU A 144 8.92 4.35 -11.67
CA LEU A 144 9.64 5.25 -10.77
C LEU A 144 10.04 4.55 -9.45
N PHE A 145 9.44 3.39 -9.15
CA PHE A 145 9.60 2.66 -7.90
C PHE A 145 10.45 1.39 -8.01
N GLY A 146 11.24 1.25 -9.09
CA GLY A 146 12.05 0.06 -9.38
C GLY A 146 13.49 0.06 -8.85
N ARG A 147 13.91 1.10 -8.11
CA ARG A 147 15.32 1.30 -7.73
C ARG A 147 15.65 0.78 -6.33
#